data_AF-A0A954FQS2-F1
#
_entry.id   AF-A0A954FQS2-F1
#
_cell.length_a   1.000
_cell.length_b   1.000
_cell.length_c   1.000
_cell.angle_alpha   90.00
_cell.angle_beta   90.00
_cell.angle_gamma   90.00
#
_symmetry.space_group_name_H-M   'P 1'
#
loop_
_entity.id
_entity.type
_entity.pdbx_description
1 polymer ?
#
loop_
_entity_poly.entity_id
_entity_poly.type
_entity_poly.pdbx_seq_one_letter_code
_entity_poly.pdbx_strand_id
1 'polypeptide(L)'
;MTQNSLTRLSSGIVFVVSLCFAAMVPHSAYAGEADLVIPSLDRPIALGLSGQMLLFGGIAISVMGLAFGMWIYAQLRNLPVHKSMLEVSDLIYETCKTYLKTQGKFILLLWMFIAIVVAVYFGKLALYRNPVTLEETHGFPLSLVGIILLFSLIGIAGSYLVAWFGIRVNTFANSRTAFASLRGKPYLCYAIPLQAGMSIGMMLISVELLIMLCILLFIPGNYAGPCFIGFAIGESLGAAALRIAGGIFTKIADIGSDLMKIVFGIKEDDARNPGVIADCTGDNAGDSVGPSADGFETYGVTGVALITFILLAINPQSVKLLAGEVVDLHEVLQVQLLVWIFVMRVMMVVASGVSYFVNES
;
A
#
# COMPACT_ATOMS: atom_id res chain seq x y z
N MET A 1 -35.52 25.95 -17.95
CA MET A 1 -34.57 24.81 -17.85
C MET A 1 -34.77 23.96 -19.08
N THR A 2 -34.07 24.32 -20.14
CA THR A 2 -34.39 23.95 -21.52
C THR A 2 -33.45 22.84 -21.99
N GLN A 3 -34.03 21.86 -22.67
CA GLN A 3 -33.51 20.80 -23.57
C GLN A 3 -31.98 20.72 -23.84
N ASN A 4 -31.28 21.84 -23.92
CA ASN A 4 -29.82 21.96 -24.04
C ASN A 4 -29.01 21.39 -22.85
N SER A 5 -29.54 21.32 -21.63
CA SER A 5 -28.82 20.72 -20.50
C SER A 5 -28.82 19.19 -20.54
N LEU A 6 -29.93 18.59 -21.01
CA LEU A 6 -30.08 17.14 -21.17
C LEU A 6 -29.26 16.62 -22.36
N THR A 7 -29.18 17.36 -23.46
CA THR A 7 -28.35 16.99 -24.61
C THR A 7 -26.85 17.09 -24.32
N ARG A 8 -26.42 18.04 -23.49
CA ARG A 8 -25.01 18.13 -23.02
C ARG A 8 -24.64 16.99 -22.06
N LEU A 9 -25.58 16.58 -21.21
CA LEU A 9 -25.38 15.45 -20.29
C LEU A 9 -25.33 14.12 -21.07
N SER A 10 -26.23 13.93 -22.04
CA SER A 10 -26.23 12.74 -22.89
C SER A 10 -25.00 12.69 -23.81
N SER A 11 -24.54 13.83 -24.35
CA SER A 11 -23.29 13.88 -25.12
C SER A 11 -22.07 13.58 -24.27
N GLY A 12 -22.05 14.03 -23.00
CA GLY A 12 -20.97 13.71 -22.06
C GLY A 12 -20.93 12.24 -21.69
N ILE A 13 -22.08 11.61 -21.45
CA ILE A 13 -22.18 10.17 -21.16
C ILE A 13 -21.80 9.34 -22.39
N VAL A 14 -22.29 9.69 -23.57
CA VAL A 14 -21.91 9.01 -24.83
C VAL A 14 -20.42 9.19 -25.11
N PHE A 15 -19.84 10.36 -24.82
CA PHE A 15 -18.40 10.60 -24.95
C PHE A 15 -17.58 9.70 -24.01
N VAL A 16 -17.99 9.58 -22.74
CA VAL A 16 -17.32 8.69 -21.77
C VAL A 16 -17.47 7.22 -22.16
N VAL A 17 -18.65 6.79 -22.62
CA VAL A 17 -18.90 5.41 -23.08
C VAL A 17 -18.10 5.10 -24.35
N SER A 18 -17.98 6.04 -25.28
CA SER A 18 -17.10 5.92 -26.46
C SER A 18 -15.61 5.91 -26.07
N LEU A 19 -15.21 6.63 -25.03
CA LEU A 19 -13.86 6.59 -24.46
C LEU A 19 -13.50 5.18 -23.96
N CYS A 20 -14.44 4.55 -23.23
CA CYS A 20 -14.29 3.18 -22.75
C CYS A 20 -14.21 2.18 -23.90
N PHE A 21 -15.05 2.33 -24.94
CA PHE A 21 -15.05 1.41 -26.10
C PHE A 21 -13.80 1.55 -26.97
N ALA A 22 -13.27 2.76 -27.16
CA ALA A 22 -12.04 2.99 -27.91
C ALA A 22 -10.79 2.45 -27.16
N ALA A 23 -10.81 2.48 -25.82
CA ALA A 23 -9.78 1.87 -24.98
C ALA A 23 -9.78 0.32 -24.99
N MET A 24 -10.84 -0.31 -25.52
CA MET A 24 -10.93 -1.78 -25.67
C MET A 24 -10.38 -2.29 -27.01
N VAL A 25 -9.91 -1.42 -27.89
CA VAL A 25 -9.19 -1.85 -29.10
C VAL A 25 -7.74 -2.14 -28.71
N PRO A 26 -7.27 -3.41 -28.76
CA PRO A 26 -5.91 -3.75 -28.42
C PRO A 26 -4.96 -3.13 -29.45
N HIS A 27 -4.46 -1.94 -29.17
CA HIS A 27 -3.25 -1.45 -29.82
C HIS A 27 -2.07 -2.13 -29.12
N SER A 28 -1.23 -2.80 -29.89
CA SER A 28 0.03 -3.39 -29.43
C SER A 28 1.01 -2.28 -29.06
N ALA A 29 0.77 -1.58 -27.96
CA ALA A 29 1.78 -0.77 -27.30
C ALA A 29 2.74 -1.72 -26.59
N TYR A 30 3.81 -2.13 -27.29
CA TYR A 30 4.95 -2.83 -26.70
C TYR A 30 5.79 -1.85 -25.85
N ALA A 31 5.18 -1.24 -24.84
CA ALA A 31 5.87 -0.41 -23.86
C ALA A 31 5.68 -1.07 -22.50
N GLY A 32 6.78 -1.54 -21.90
CA GLY A 32 6.75 -2.05 -20.53
C GLY A 32 6.51 -0.91 -19.56
N GLU A 33 6.03 -1.21 -18.35
CA GLU A 33 5.83 -0.17 -17.33
C GLU A 33 7.14 0.55 -16.94
N ALA A 34 8.29 -0.02 -17.33
CA ALA A 34 9.63 0.48 -17.09
C ALA A 34 10.04 1.59 -18.06
N ASP A 35 9.34 1.73 -19.19
CA ASP A 35 9.60 2.75 -20.19
C ASP A 35 8.70 3.99 -20.00
N LEU A 36 7.91 4.01 -18.91
CA LEU A 36 6.95 5.09 -18.63
C LEU A 36 7.66 6.40 -18.26
N VAL A 37 7.44 7.41 -19.09
CA VAL A 37 7.90 8.79 -18.83
C VAL A 37 6.73 9.59 -18.27
N ILE A 38 6.90 10.16 -17.08
CA ILE A 38 5.88 11.01 -16.46
C ILE A 38 5.95 12.43 -17.03
N PRO A 39 4.82 12.98 -17.52
CA PRO A 39 4.76 14.36 -18.02
C PRO A 39 4.90 15.39 -16.90
N SER A 40 5.32 16.61 -17.25
CA SER A 40 5.50 17.71 -16.29
C SER A 40 4.19 18.07 -15.58
N LEU A 41 4.21 18.11 -14.25
CA LEU A 41 3.04 18.33 -13.38
C LEU A 41 2.70 19.81 -13.13
N ASP A 42 3.46 20.74 -13.70
CA ASP A 42 3.36 22.18 -13.45
C ASP A 42 2.12 22.83 -14.08
N ARG A 43 1.44 22.12 -14.98
CA ARG A 43 0.28 22.63 -15.70
C ARG A 43 -0.94 22.79 -14.76
N PRO A 44 -1.74 23.87 -14.91
CA PRO A 44 -2.97 24.05 -14.14
C PRO A 44 -4.05 23.07 -14.62
N ILE A 45 -4.73 22.42 -13.68
CA ILE A 45 -5.65 21.30 -14.01
C ILE A 45 -7.10 21.66 -13.70
N ALA A 46 -7.40 22.00 -12.44
CA ALA A 46 -8.76 22.28 -11.99
C ALA A 46 -8.77 23.45 -11.01
N LEU A 47 -9.78 24.32 -11.11
CA LEU A 47 -9.97 25.53 -10.28
C LEU A 47 -8.81 26.57 -10.35
N GLY A 48 -7.93 26.46 -11.34
CA GLY A 48 -6.75 27.34 -11.48
C GLY A 48 -5.58 26.96 -10.56
N LEU A 49 -5.66 25.84 -9.83
CA LEU A 49 -4.56 25.32 -9.03
C LEU A 49 -3.63 24.46 -9.91
N SER A 50 -2.32 24.61 -9.68
CA SER A 50 -1.29 23.75 -10.31
C SER A 50 -1.41 22.32 -9.77
N GLY A 51 -1.25 21.33 -10.65
CA GLY A 51 -1.25 19.91 -10.27
C GLY A 51 -0.21 19.60 -9.18
N GLN A 52 0.96 20.21 -9.29
CA GLN A 52 2.04 20.08 -8.31
C GLN A 52 1.61 20.56 -6.90
N MET A 53 0.87 21.66 -6.81
CA MET A 53 0.38 22.19 -5.53
C MET A 53 -0.62 21.24 -4.85
N LEU A 54 -1.50 20.61 -5.64
CA LEU A 54 -2.44 19.61 -5.13
C LEU A 54 -1.71 18.37 -4.60
N LEU A 55 -0.66 17.92 -5.30
CA LEU A 55 0.14 16.77 -4.89
C LEU A 55 0.99 17.06 -3.64
N PHE A 56 1.53 18.27 -3.49
CA PHE A 56 2.16 18.71 -2.24
C PHE A 56 1.17 18.77 -1.07
N GLY A 57 -0.07 19.18 -1.33
CA GLY A 57 -1.17 19.05 -0.36
C GLY A 57 -1.40 17.59 0.05
N GLY A 58 -1.25 16.65 -0.90
CA GLY A 58 -1.26 15.21 -0.63
C GLY A 58 -0.16 14.77 0.34
N ILE A 59 1.07 15.26 0.20
CA ILE A 59 2.15 14.97 1.16
C ILE A 59 1.77 15.44 2.57
N ALA A 60 1.26 16.66 2.68
CA ALA A 60 0.81 17.19 3.97
C ALA A 60 -0.27 16.29 4.60
N ILE A 61 -1.24 15.81 3.82
CA ILE A 61 -2.30 14.92 4.31
C ILE A 61 -1.74 13.55 4.70
N SER A 62 -0.83 12.97 3.94
CA SER A 62 -0.15 11.72 4.33
C SER A 62 0.62 11.90 5.64
N VAL A 63 1.34 13.00 5.83
CA VAL A 63 2.06 13.28 7.09
C VAL A 63 1.07 13.44 8.26
N MET A 64 -0.08 14.09 8.05
CA MET A 64 -1.13 14.17 9.06
C MET A 64 -1.71 12.79 9.40
N GLY A 65 -1.90 11.92 8.40
CA GLY A 65 -2.35 10.54 8.60
C GLY A 65 -1.34 9.69 9.40
N LEU A 66 -0.04 9.85 9.14
CA LEU A 66 1.02 9.24 9.95
C LEU A 66 1.02 9.78 11.39
N ALA A 67 0.87 11.09 11.55
CA ALA A 67 0.80 11.72 12.87
C ALA A 67 -0.42 11.23 13.66
N PHE A 68 -1.56 11.04 13.00
CA PHE A 68 -2.75 10.44 13.59
C PHE A 68 -2.50 9.00 14.06
N GLY A 69 -1.88 8.15 13.22
CA GLY A 69 -1.50 6.81 13.64
C GLY A 69 -0.54 6.80 14.84
N MET A 70 0.44 7.70 14.85
CA MET A 70 1.36 7.85 15.99
C MET A 70 0.68 8.40 17.25
N TRP A 71 -0.33 9.24 17.10
CA TRP A 71 -1.13 9.76 18.21
C TRP A 71 -1.94 8.65 18.88
N ILE A 72 -2.64 7.81 18.10
CA ILE A 72 -3.38 6.66 18.64
C ILE A 72 -2.41 5.64 19.26
N TYR A 73 -1.25 5.41 18.64
CA TYR A 73 -0.19 4.61 19.25
C TYR A 73 0.19 5.12 20.65
N ALA A 74 0.38 6.44 20.81
CA ALA A 74 0.70 7.04 22.10
C ALA A 74 -0.45 6.90 23.10
N GLN A 75 -1.70 7.06 22.65
CA GLN A 75 -2.89 6.87 23.47
C GLN A 75 -2.98 5.43 24.00
N LEU A 76 -2.88 4.43 23.10
CA LEU A 76 -2.93 3.01 23.45
C LEU A 76 -1.79 2.60 24.40
N ARG A 77 -0.60 3.14 24.17
CA ARG A 77 0.56 2.92 25.06
C ARG A 77 0.28 3.39 26.48
N ASN A 78 -0.36 4.55 26.62
CA ASN A 78 -0.61 5.23 27.91
C ASN A 78 -1.88 4.77 28.62
N LEU A 79 -2.73 3.95 27.99
CA LEU A 79 -3.89 3.36 28.63
C LEU A 79 -3.48 2.45 29.81
N PRO A 80 -4.26 2.44 30.91
CA PRO A 80 -3.93 1.67 32.09
C PRO A 80 -4.01 0.16 31.82
N VAL A 81 -3.09 -0.60 32.41
CA VAL A 81 -3.00 -2.06 32.28
C VAL A 81 -2.47 -2.68 33.58
N HIS A 82 -2.97 -3.85 33.94
CA HIS A 82 -2.44 -4.59 35.09
C HIS A 82 -1.05 -5.16 34.80
N LYS A 83 -0.17 -5.20 35.81
CA LYS A 83 1.23 -5.63 35.65
C LYS A 83 1.36 -7.03 35.02
N SER A 84 0.58 -8.01 35.46
CA SER A 84 0.63 -9.37 34.90
C SER A 84 0.19 -9.43 33.43
N MET A 85 -0.81 -8.65 33.03
CA MET A 85 -1.27 -8.60 31.63
C MET A 85 -0.24 -7.91 30.73
N LEU A 86 0.46 -6.90 31.26
CA LEU A 86 1.56 -6.24 30.57
C LEU A 86 2.74 -7.21 30.37
N GLU A 87 3.12 -7.97 31.40
CA GLU A 87 4.21 -8.96 31.31
C GLU A 87 3.94 -10.01 30.23
N VAL A 88 2.71 -10.52 30.13
CA VAL A 88 2.33 -11.47 29.07
C VAL A 88 2.36 -10.81 27.68
N SER A 89 1.85 -9.58 27.56
CA SER A 89 1.87 -8.83 26.30
C SER A 89 3.27 -8.49 25.82
N ASP A 90 4.19 -8.14 26.73
CA ASP A 90 5.59 -7.89 26.39
C ASP A 90 6.30 -9.20 26.01
N LEU A 91 5.98 -10.34 26.65
CA LEU A 91 6.49 -11.66 26.25
C LEU A 91 6.05 -12.03 24.82
N ILE A 92 4.78 -11.81 24.49
CA ILE A 92 4.27 -12.00 23.12
C ILE A 92 5.03 -11.08 22.16
N TYR A 93 5.21 -9.80 22.51
CA TYR A 93 5.94 -8.85 21.67
C TYR A 93 7.40 -9.24 21.44
N GLU A 94 8.13 -9.72 22.46
CA GLU A 94 9.50 -10.23 22.30
C GLU A 94 9.57 -11.41 21.32
N THR A 95 8.57 -12.30 21.37
CA THR A 95 8.46 -13.43 20.46
C THR A 95 8.15 -12.96 19.04
N CYS A 96 7.19 -12.03 18.87
CA CYS A 96 6.88 -11.40 17.58
C CYS A 96 8.09 -10.68 16.97
N LYS A 97 8.90 -9.98 17.78
CA LYS A 97 10.15 -9.34 17.29
C LYS A 97 11.14 -10.36 16.76
N THR A 98 11.29 -11.48 17.44
CA THR A 98 12.19 -12.56 17.04
C THR A 98 11.70 -13.21 15.75
N TYR A 99 10.39 -13.44 15.65
CA TYR A 99 9.73 -13.88 14.44
C TYR A 99 9.98 -12.91 13.28
N LEU A 100 9.68 -11.61 13.43
CA LEU A 100 9.84 -10.62 12.37
C LEU A 100 11.29 -10.49 11.90
N LYS A 101 12.27 -10.51 12.81
CA LYS A 101 13.69 -10.53 12.44
C LYS A 101 14.06 -11.76 11.60
N THR A 102 13.46 -12.91 11.90
CA THR A 102 13.69 -14.16 11.15
C THR A 102 13.03 -14.08 9.78
N GLN A 103 11.80 -13.55 9.71
CA GLN A 103 11.12 -13.26 8.46
C GLN A 103 11.88 -12.27 7.59
N GLY A 104 12.41 -11.17 8.15
CA GLY A 104 13.20 -10.19 7.41
C GLY A 104 14.41 -10.83 6.73
N LYS A 105 15.13 -11.74 7.42
CA LYS A 105 16.24 -12.50 6.82
C LYS A 105 15.76 -13.40 5.67
N PHE A 106 14.63 -14.05 5.84
CA PHE A 106 14.03 -14.91 4.81
C PHE A 106 13.58 -14.10 3.59
N ILE A 107 12.92 -12.95 3.79
CA ILE A 107 12.51 -12.03 2.72
C ILE A 107 13.72 -11.53 1.95
N LEU A 108 14.83 -11.18 2.63
CA LEU A 108 16.06 -10.77 1.95
C LEU A 108 16.66 -11.89 1.10
N LEU A 109 16.57 -13.14 1.56
CA LEU A 109 17.01 -14.30 0.76
C LEU A 109 16.14 -14.47 -0.49
N LEU A 110 14.81 -14.36 -0.36
CA LEU A 110 13.89 -14.40 -1.51
C LEU A 110 14.14 -13.22 -2.45
N TRP A 111 14.40 -12.04 -1.90
CA TRP A 111 14.73 -10.85 -2.68
C TRP A 111 16.00 -11.06 -3.49
N MET A 112 17.04 -11.69 -2.95
CA MET A 112 18.25 -12.01 -3.75
C MET A 112 17.92 -12.88 -4.96
N PHE A 113 17.04 -13.86 -4.81
CA PHE A 113 16.59 -14.70 -5.93
C PHE A 113 15.81 -13.88 -6.97
N ILE A 114 14.83 -13.08 -6.53
CA ILE A 114 14.05 -12.20 -7.41
C ILE A 114 14.93 -11.14 -8.06
N ALA A 115 15.92 -10.60 -7.36
CA ALA A 115 16.86 -9.61 -7.87
C ALA A 115 17.68 -10.15 -9.04
N ILE A 116 18.10 -11.42 -9.00
CA ILE A 116 18.78 -12.08 -10.13
C ILE A 116 17.84 -12.17 -11.32
N VAL A 117 16.59 -12.59 -11.11
CA VAL A 117 15.58 -12.71 -12.17
C VAL A 117 15.29 -11.33 -12.80
N VAL A 118 15.07 -10.31 -11.97
CA VAL A 118 14.85 -8.91 -12.38
C VAL A 118 16.07 -8.39 -13.14
N ALA A 119 17.29 -8.64 -12.67
CA ALA A 119 18.51 -8.19 -13.33
C ALA A 119 18.71 -8.85 -14.71
N VAL A 120 18.40 -10.14 -14.85
CA VAL A 120 18.48 -10.83 -16.15
C VAL A 120 17.37 -10.36 -17.08
N TYR A 121 16.14 -10.26 -16.57
CA TYR A 121 14.98 -9.85 -17.35
C TYR A 121 15.15 -8.42 -17.87
N PHE A 122 15.29 -7.43 -16.98
CA PHE A 122 15.42 -6.04 -17.39
C PHE A 122 16.79 -5.74 -18.02
N GLY A 123 17.86 -6.40 -17.58
CA GLY A 123 19.20 -6.12 -18.10
C GLY A 123 19.51 -6.75 -19.46
N LYS A 124 18.80 -7.81 -19.89
CA LYS A 124 19.11 -8.51 -21.16
C LYS A 124 17.90 -8.77 -22.06
N LEU A 125 16.74 -9.08 -21.49
CA LEU A 125 15.59 -9.58 -22.25
C LEU A 125 14.59 -8.49 -22.60
N ALA A 126 14.33 -7.58 -21.65
CA ALA A 126 13.36 -6.52 -21.81
C ALA A 126 13.79 -5.58 -22.95
N LEU A 127 12.81 -5.23 -23.79
CA LEU A 127 12.97 -4.19 -24.79
C LEU A 127 13.03 -2.86 -24.07
N TYR A 128 14.13 -2.13 -24.25
CA TYR A 128 14.28 -0.77 -23.77
C TYR A 128 14.24 0.15 -24.98
N ARG A 129 13.28 1.07 -24.98
CA ARG A 129 13.22 2.14 -25.98
C ARG A 129 13.87 3.38 -25.40
N ASN A 130 14.95 3.83 -26.02
CA ASN A 130 15.63 5.02 -25.55
C ASN A 130 14.71 6.26 -25.73
N PRO A 131 14.44 7.02 -24.65
CA PRO A 131 13.51 8.16 -24.73
C PRO A 131 14.05 9.34 -25.57
N VAL A 132 15.36 9.39 -25.84
CA VAL A 132 16.00 10.47 -26.61
C VAL A 132 16.25 10.06 -28.07
N THR A 133 16.75 8.85 -28.30
CA THR A 133 17.08 8.38 -29.67
C THR A 133 15.97 7.59 -30.34
N LEU A 134 14.92 7.18 -29.59
CA LEU A 134 13.83 6.31 -30.03
C LEU A 134 14.28 4.94 -30.56
N GLU A 135 15.56 4.60 -30.38
CA GLU A 135 16.12 3.31 -30.75
C GLU A 135 15.66 2.23 -29.76
N GLU A 136 15.26 1.10 -30.30
CA GLU A 136 14.89 -0.08 -29.53
C GLU A 136 16.11 -0.97 -29.36
N THR A 137 16.53 -1.15 -28.11
CA THR A 137 17.65 -2.00 -27.74
C THR A 137 17.20 -3.03 -26.72
N HIS A 138 17.74 -4.25 -26.80
CA HIS A 138 17.51 -5.25 -25.77
C HIS A 138 18.40 -4.95 -24.55
N GLY A 139 17.76 -4.80 -23.39
CA GLY A 139 18.40 -4.53 -22.12
C GLY A 139 18.37 -3.06 -21.70
N PHE A 140 17.87 -2.82 -20.50
CA PHE A 140 17.92 -1.53 -19.83
C PHE A 140 19.36 -1.17 -19.47
N PRO A 141 19.70 0.14 -19.41
CA PRO A 141 20.96 0.58 -18.85
C PRO A 141 21.12 0.05 -17.42
N LEU A 142 22.34 -0.35 -17.04
CA LEU A 142 22.63 -0.93 -15.73
C LEU A 142 22.17 -0.03 -14.57
N SER A 143 22.20 1.30 -14.77
CA SER A 143 21.69 2.28 -13.80
C SER A 143 20.18 2.16 -13.56
N LEU A 144 19.36 1.94 -14.59
CA LEU A 144 17.91 1.76 -14.44
C LEU A 144 17.58 0.45 -13.74
N VAL A 145 18.27 -0.63 -14.09
CA VAL A 145 18.13 -1.92 -13.38
C VAL A 145 18.48 -1.76 -11.90
N GLY A 146 19.55 -1.01 -11.59
CA GLY A 146 19.91 -0.66 -10.21
C GLY A 146 18.82 0.12 -9.48
N ILE A 147 18.13 1.05 -10.16
CA ILE A 147 16.99 1.80 -9.60
C ILE A 147 15.82 0.86 -9.29
N ILE A 148 15.45 -0.04 -10.21
CA ILE A 148 14.38 -1.03 -9.98
C ILE A 148 14.68 -1.86 -8.73
N LEU A 149 15.92 -2.37 -8.61
CA LEU A 149 16.34 -3.14 -7.44
C LEU A 149 16.32 -2.30 -6.15
N LEU A 150 16.76 -1.04 -6.20
CA LEU A 150 16.71 -0.14 -5.05
C LEU A 150 15.27 0.11 -4.59
N PHE A 151 14.36 0.44 -5.50
CA PHE A 151 12.96 0.70 -5.17
C PHE A 151 12.22 -0.55 -4.72
N SER A 152 12.63 -1.74 -5.16
CA SER A 152 12.12 -2.99 -4.60
C SER A 152 12.49 -3.20 -3.13
N LEU A 153 13.68 -2.79 -2.72
CA LEU A 153 14.05 -2.79 -1.29
C LEU A 153 13.24 -1.76 -0.50
N ILE A 154 12.93 -0.60 -1.09
CA ILE A 154 12.07 0.42 -0.48
C ILE A 154 10.65 -0.14 -0.29
N GLY A 155 10.11 -0.84 -1.28
CA GLY A 155 8.80 -1.51 -1.19
C GLY A 155 8.76 -2.54 -0.05
N ILE A 156 9.76 -3.43 0.01
CA ILE A 156 9.90 -4.41 1.11
C ILE A 156 10.00 -3.70 2.46
N ALA A 157 10.81 -2.64 2.55
CA ALA A 157 10.98 -1.88 3.78
C ALA A 157 9.67 -1.23 4.24
N GLY A 158 8.85 -0.73 3.30
CA GLY A 158 7.52 -0.20 3.55
C GLY A 158 6.58 -1.25 4.17
N SER A 159 6.41 -2.40 3.51
CA SER A 159 5.58 -3.50 4.02
C SER A 159 6.06 -3.97 5.40
N TYR A 160 7.37 -4.08 5.59
CA TYR A 160 7.97 -4.53 6.84
C TYR A 160 7.81 -3.51 7.97
N LEU A 161 7.91 -2.20 7.68
CA LEU A 161 7.67 -1.13 8.64
C LEU A 161 6.23 -1.13 9.13
N VAL A 162 5.27 -1.20 8.20
CA VAL A 162 3.83 -1.25 8.51
C VAL A 162 3.51 -2.49 9.35
N ALA A 163 4.05 -3.66 8.98
CA ALA A 163 3.91 -4.89 9.75
C ALA A 163 4.43 -4.74 11.19
N TRP A 164 5.64 -4.20 11.36
CA TRP A 164 6.24 -4.00 12.68
C TRP A 164 5.43 -3.04 13.55
N PHE A 165 4.95 -1.94 12.95
CA PHE A 165 4.05 -0.99 13.61
C PHE A 165 2.76 -1.69 14.06
N GLY A 166 2.15 -2.48 13.18
CA GLY A 166 0.94 -3.25 13.46
C GLY A 166 1.08 -4.18 14.65
N ILE A 167 2.15 -4.99 14.71
CA ILE A 167 2.42 -5.87 15.86
C ILE A 167 2.48 -5.06 17.16
N ARG A 168 3.16 -3.91 17.16
CA ARG A 168 3.33 -3.14 18.40
C ARG A 168 2.03 -2.50 18.85
N VAL A 169 1.23 -1.99 17.92
CA VAL A 169 -0.09 -1.43 18.22
C VAL A 169 -1.03 -2.52 18.76
N ASN A 170 -1.06 -3.69 18.14
CA ASN A 170 -1.92 -4.80 18.56
C ASN A 170 -1.51 -5.39 19.90
N THR A 171 -0.21 -5.62 20.13
CA THR A 171 0.26 -6.11 21.44
C THR A 171 -0.14 -5.16 22.58
N PHE A 172 -0.10 -3.85 22.36
CA PHE A 172 -0.69 -2.90 23.30
C PHE A 172 -2.20 -3.10 23.42
N ALA A 173 -2.95 -2.97 22.33
CA ALA A 173 -4.40 -3.07 22.34
C ALA A 173 -4.92 -4.34 23.06
N ASN A 174 -4.28 -5.49 22.85
CA ASN A 174 -4.66 -6.78 23.43
C ASN A 174 -4.70 -6.74 24.97
N SER A 175 -3.60 -6.32 25.61
CA SER A 175 -3.52 -6.28 27.07
C SER A 175 -4.39 -5.21 27.71
N ARG A 176 -4.58 -4.06 27.03
CA ARG A 176 -5.47 -3.00 27.53
C ARG A 176 -6.94 -3.37 27.38
N THR A 177 -7.30 -4.08 26.32
CA THR A 177 -8.64 -4.66 26.12
C THR A 177 -8.94 -5.70 27.20
N ALA A 178 -7.98 -6.60 27.48
CA ALA A 178 -8.11 -7.58 28.55
C ALA A 178 -8.26 -6.93 29.94
N PHE A 179 -7.55 -5.83 30.21
CA PHE A 179 -7.73 -5.09 31.47
C PHE A 179 -9.06 -4.34 31.54
N ALA A 180 -9.50 -3.75 30.42
CA ALA A 180 -10.77 -3.04 30.34
C ALA A 180 -11.98 -3.98 30.54
N SER A 181 -11.89 -5.23 30.09
CA SER A 181 -12.96 -6.22 30.22
C SER A 181 -13.30 -6.56 31.67
N LEU A 182 -12.34 -6.44 32.60
CA LEU A 182 -12.56 -6.62 34.03
C LEU A 182 -13.59 -5.65 34.62
N ARG A 183 -13.85 -4.53 33.96
CA ARG A 183 -14.87 -3.54 34.37
C ARG A 183 -16.29 -3.99 34.01
N GLY A 184 -16.46 -5.07 33.25
CA GLY A 184 -17.75 -5.57 32.80
C GLY A 184 -18.50 -4.64 31.83
N LYS A 185 -17.80 -3.69 31.20
CA LYS A 185 -18.39 -2.72 30.27
C LYS A 185 -18.01 -3.08 28.83
N PRO A 186 -18.97 -3.42 27.95
CA PRO A 186 -18.67 -3.92 26.61
C PRO A 186 -18.04 -2.87 25.68
N TYR A 187 -18.36 -1.58 25.89
CA TYR A 187 -17.89 -0.50 25.00
C TYR A 187 -16.36 -0.45 24.88
N LEU A 188 -15.63 -0.54 26.00
CA LEU A 188 -14.17 -0.47 25.97
C LEU A 188 -13.53 -1.71 25.33
N CYS A 189 -14.18 -2.87 25.44
CA CYS A 189 -13.71 -4.10 24.79
C CYS A 189 -13.82 -4.02 23.27
N TYR A 190 -14.73 -3.20 22.76
CA TYR A 190 -14.90 -2.93 21.33
C TYR A 190 -14.04 -1.75 20.86
N ALA A 191 -14.02 -0.64 21.61
CA ALA A 191 -13.40 0.61 21.18
C ALA A 191 -11.87 0.53 21.08
N ILE A 192 -11.21 -0.17 22.03
CA ILE A 192 -9.73 -0.26 22.05
C ILE A 192 -9.19 -1.00 20.81
N PRO A 193 -9.70 -2.20 20.45
CA PRO A 193 -9.28 -2.88 19.23
C PRO A 193 -9.64 -2.11 17.96
N LEU A 194 -10.79 -1.41 17.94
CA LEU A 194 -11.19 -0.58 16.81
C LEU A 194 -10.17 0.56 16.58
N GLN A 195 -9.83 1.30 17.63
CA GLN A 195 -8.82 2.37 17.57
C GLN A 195 -7.47 1.84 17.09
N ALA A 196 -7.06 0.65 17.54
CA ALA A 196 -5.83 -0.01 17.10
C ALA A 196 -5.85 -0.33 15.60
N GLY A 197 -6.91 -1.00 15.11
CA GLY A 197 -7.04 -1.34 13.69
C GLY A 197 -7.07 -0.10 12.80
N MET A 198 -7.75 0.96 13.23
CA MET A 198 -7.78 2.24 12.52
C MET A 198 -6.42 2.92 12.48
N SER A 199 -5.66 2.91 13.58
CA SER A 199 -4.30 3.42 13.61
C SER A 199 -3.40 2.72 12.60
N ILE A 200 -3.52 1.39 12.49
CA ILE A 200 -2.73 0.58 11.55
C ILE A 200 -3.15 0.91 10.11
N GLY A 201 -4.45 0.98 9.84
CA GLY A 201 -5.00 1.37 8.53
C GLY A 201 -4.58 2.77 8.07
N MET A 202 -4.62 3.76 8.96
CA MET A 202 -4.17 5.11 8.61
C MET A 202 -2.66 5.17 8.38
N MET A 203 -1.88 4.43 9.18
CA MET A 203 -0.43 4.33 8.99
C MET A 203 -0.09 3.72 7.63
N LEU A 204 -0.68 2.57 7.29
CA LEU A 204 -0.33 1.86 6.05
C LEU A 204 -0.65 2.66 4.78
N ILE A 205 -1.85 3.25 4.70
CA ILE A 205 -2.25 4.04 3.54
C ILE A 205 -1.40 5.31 3.45
N SER A 206 -1.07 5.94 4.58
CA SER A 206 -0.28 7.17 4.59
C SER A 206 1.19 6.93 4.23
N VAL A 207 1.80 5.83 4.69
CA VAL A 207 3.18 5.46 4.30
C VAL A 207 3.24 5.18 2.81
N GLU A 208 2.32 4.38 2.29
CA GLU A 208 2.28 4.03 0.87
C GLU A 208 2.09 5.27 0.00
N LEU A 209 1.08 6.09 0.32
CA LEU A 209 0.76 7.30 -0.44
C LEU A 209 1.91 8.30 -0.39
N LEU A 210 2.59 8.42 0.75
CA LEU A 210 3.77 9.26 0.89
C LEU A 210 4.92 8.79 -0.01
N ILE A 211 5.21 7.48 -0.05
CA ILE A 211 6.28 6.94 -0.91
C ILE A 211 5.92 7.16 -2.39
N MET A 212 4.68 6.88 -2.79
CA MET A 212 4.21 7.10 -4.17
C MET A 212 4.27 8.57 -4.59
N LEU A 213 3.85 9.50 -3.72
CA LEU A 213 3.96 10.94 -3.96
C LEU A 213 5.42 11.39 -4.03
N CYS A 214 6.30 10.83 -3.19
CA CYS A 214 7.72 11.12 -3.25
C CYS A 214 8.35 10.67 -4.57
N ILE A 215 7.98 9.48 -5.07
CA ILE A 215 8.40 9.01 -6.40
C ILE A 215 7.90 9.99 -7.46
N LEU A 216 6.62 10.38 -7.42
CA LEU A 216 6.02 11.24 -8.43
C LEU A 216 6.60 12.67 -8.47
N LEU A 217 6.90 13.25 -7.30
CA LEU A 217 7.28 14.67 -7.18
C LEU A 217 8.78 14.92 -7.19
N PHE A 218 9.59 14.00 -6.65
CA PHE A 218 11.03 14.21 -6.48
C PHE A 218 11.89 13.43 -7.46
N ILE A 219 11.35 12.37 -8.09
CA ILE A 219 12.09 11.61 -9.11
C ILE A 219 11.79 12.20 -10.49
N PRO A 220 12.82 12.48 -11.31
CA PRO A 220 12.62 12.92 -12.68
C PRO A 220 11.75 11.93 -13.47
N GLY A 221 10.84 12.45 -14.29
CA GLY A 221 9.79 11.65 -14.93
C GLY A 221 10.29 10.48 -15.79
N ASN A 222 11.53 10.54 -16.29
CA ASN A 222 12.17 9.48 -17.05
C ASN A 222 12.65 8.29 -16.20
N TYR A 223 12.79 8.46 -14.88
CA TYR A 223 13.17 7.38 -13.95
C TYR A 223 11.99 6.87 -13.12
N ALA A 224 10.87 7.58 -13.13
CA ALA A 224 9.75 7.27 -12.25
C ALA A 224 9.02 5.96 -12.60
N GLY A 225 8.91 5.59 -13.88
CA GLY A 225 8.39 4.28 -14.31
C GLY A 225 9.17 3.10 -13.70
N PRO A 226 10.51 3.03 -13.88
CA PRO A 226 11.36 2.03 -13.23
C PRO A 226 11.23 2.02 -11.69
N CYS A 227 11.09 3.19 -11.06
CA CYS A 227 10.87 3.27 -9.62
C CYS A 227 9.54 2.61 -9.19
N PHE A 228 8.45 2.88 -9.91
CA PHE A 228 7.13 2.33 -9.59
C PHE A 228 7.08 0.81 -9.75
N ILE A 229 7.68 0.25 -10.80
CA ILE A 229 7.77 -1.22 -10.93
C ILE A 229 8.63 -1.81 -9.81
N GLY A 230 9.81 -1.23 -9.57
CA GLY A 230 10.70 -1.69 -8.52
C GLY A 230 9.94 -1.76 -7.20
N PHE A 231 9.26 -0.66 -6.86
CA PHE A 231 8.41 -0.56 -5.69
C PHE A 231 7.33 -1.65 -5.67
N ALA A 232 6.50 -1.78 -6.70
CA ALA A 232 5.45 -2.80 -6.80
C ALA A 232 5.99 -4.23 -6.62
N ILE A 233 7.10 -4.59 -7.28
CA ILE A 233 7.75 -5.90 -7.12
C ILE A 233 8.16 -6.13 -5.65
N GLY A 234 8.73 -5.11 -5.02
CA GLY A 234 9.17 -5.15 -3.63
C GLY A 234 8.02 -5.35 -2.64
N GLU A 235 6.97 -4.53 -2.78
CA GLU A 235 5.78 -4.61 -1.92
C GLU A 235 5.07 -5.95 -2.06
N SER A 236 4.88 -6.45 -3.30
CA SER A 236 4.28 -7.76 -3.56
C SER A 236 5.11 -8.90 -2.98
N LEU A 237 6.44 -8.86 -3.11
CA LEU A 237 7.31 -9.87 -2.51
C LEU A 237 7.22 -9.84 -0.97
N GLY A 238 7.28 -8.65 -0.37
CA GLY A 238 7.18 -8.46 1.07
C GLY A 238 5.84 -8.95 1.62
N ALA A 239 4.73 -8.55 1.01
CA ALA A 239 3.38 -8.93 1.42
C ALA A 239 3.13 -10.43 1.28
N ALA A 240 3.49 -11.03 0.13
CA ALA A 240 3.32 -12.46 -0.08
C ALA A 240 4.09 -13.29 0.96
N ALA A 241 5.36 -12.95 1.21
CA ALA A 241 6.18 -13.66 2.18
C ALA A 241 5.64 -13.50 3.62
N LEU A 242 5.34 -12.27 4.04
CA LEU A 242 4.81 -11.99 5.38
C LEU A 242 3.45 -12.66 5.62
N ARG A 243 2.55 -12.62 4.63
CA ARG A 243 1.22 -13.22 4.73
C ARG A 243 1.27 -14.74 4.77
N ILE A 244 2.02 -15.37 3.86
CA ILE A 244 2.08 -16.84 3.77
C ILE A 244 2.81 -17.40 4.99
N ALA A 245 3.97 -16.87 5.32
CA ALA A 245 4.75 -17.39 6.43
C ALA A 245 4.11 -17.07 7.79
N GLY A 246 3.42 -15.93 7.92
CA GLY A 246 2.58 -15.60 9.07
C GLY A 246 1.38 -16.53 9.21
N GLY A 247 0.68 -16.79 8.10
CA GLY A 247 -0.45 -17.72 8.05
C GLY A 247 -0.07 -19.16 8.42
N ILE A 248 1.10 -19.63 7.96
CA ILE A 248 1.62 -20.95 8.35
C ILE A 248 1.92 -20.98 9.85
N PHE A 249 2.63 -19.96 10.36
CA PHE A 249 3.01 -19.90 11.77
C PHE A 249 1.77 -19.89 12.68
N THR A 250 0.80 -19.02 12.39
CA THR A 250 -0.42 -18.89 13.20
C THR A 250 -1.23 -20.17 13.18
N LYS A 251 -1.46 -20.79 12.01
CA LYS A 251 -2.32 -21.99 11.95
C LYS A 251 -1.68 -23.23 12.55
N ILE A 252 -0.36 -23.37 12.49
CA ILE A 252 0.34 -24.46 13.18
C ILE A 252 0.27 -24.25 14.70
N ALA A 253 0.45 -23.01 15.17
CA ALA A 253 0.41 -22.69 16.59
C ALA A 253 -0.98 -22.87 17.19
N ASP A 254 -2.01 -22.33 16.53
CA ASP A 254 -3.44 -22.46 16.84
C ASP A 254 -3.84 -23.94 16.94
N ILE A 255 -3.70 -24.71 15.85
CA ILE A 255 -4.04 -26.15 15.85
C ILE A 255 -3.25 -26.92 16.91
N GLY A 256 -1.96 -26.62 17.08
CA GLY A 256 -1.11 -27.29 18.07
C GLY A 256 -1.57 -27.02 19.51
N SER A 257 -1.87 -25.76 19.82
CA SER A 257 -2.37 -25.31 21.12
C SER A 257 -3.75 -25.91 21.42
N ASP A 258 -4.65 -25.89 20.45
CA ASP A 258 -6.02 -26.35 20.60
C ASP A 258 -6.16 -27.88 20.68
N LEU A 259 -5.29 -28.63 20.02
CA LEU A 259 -5.27 -30.09 20.22
C LEU A 259 -4.83 -30.45 21.64
N MET A 260 -3.92 -29.69 22.24
CA MET A 260 -3.51 -29.91 23.64
C MET A 260 -4.66 -29.68 24.63
N LYS A 261 -5.55 -28.71 24.36
CA LYS A 261 -6.79 -28.48 25.13
C LYS A 261 -7.62 -29.76 25.25
N ILE A 262 -7.81 -30.47 24.14
CA ILE A 262 -8.58 -31.71 24.08
C ILE A 262 -7.85 -32.85 24.77
N VAL A 263 -6.55 -33.03 24.49
CA VAL A 263 -5.76 -34.15 25.01
C VAL A 263 -5.61 -34.09 26.53
N PHE A 264 -5.35 -32.90 27.08
CA PHE A 264 -5.11 -32.72 28.51
C PHE A 264 -6.34 -32.29 29.31
N GLY A 265 -7.48 -32.06 28.65
CA GLY A 265 -8.73 -31.62 29.31
C GLY A 265 -8.58 -30.28 30.03
N ILE A 266 -7.76 -29.37 29.50
CA ILE A 266 -7.53 -28.02 30.04
C ILE A 266 -8.41 -27.00 29.30
N LYS A 267 -8.41 -25.74 29.76
CA LYS A 267 -9.14 -24.67 29.08
C LYS A 267 -8.35 -24.18 27.84
N GLU A 268 -9.05 -23.50 26.95
CA GLU A 268 -8.44 -22.68 25.90
C GLU A 268 -7.62 -21.54 26.53
N ASP A 269 -6.49 -21.22 25.92
CA ASP A 269 -5.52 -20.23 26.42
C ASP A 269 -5.04 -20.43 27.87
N ASP A 270 -5.05 -21.68 28.34
CA ASP A 270 -4.57 -22.01 29.68
C ASP A 270 -3.05 -21.79 29.78
N ALA A 271 -2.61 -21.03 30.79
CA ALA A 271 -1.19 -20.70 30.98
C ALA A 271 -0.26 -21.93 31.18
N ARG A 272 -0.83 -23.12 31.46
CA ARG A 272 -0.07 -24.38 31.53
C ARG A 272 0.25 -24.97 30.16
N ASN A 273 -0.44 -24.53 29.11
CA ASN A 273 -0.22 -24.98 27.75
C ASN A 273 0.95 -24.18 27.13
N PRO A 274 2.07 -24.84 26.79
CA PRO A 274 3.23 -24.16 26.21
C PRO A 274 2.96 -23.58 24.82
N GLY A 275 1.90 -24.02 24.14
CA GLY A 275 1.51 -23.54 22.80
C GLY A 275 0.88 -22.14 22.80
N VAL A 276 0.32 -21.68 23.92
CA VAL A 276 -0.51 -20.45 23.95
C VAL A 276 0.27 -19.19 23.61
N ILE A 277 1.55 -19.10 24.02
CA ILE A 277 2.38 -17.94 23.63
C ILE A 277 2.66 -17.96 22.13
N ALA A 278 2.85 -19.13 21.52
CA ALA A 278 3.06 -19.25 20.08
C ALA A 278 1.77 -18.91 19.31
N ASP A 279 0.62 -19.31 19.84
CA ASP A 279 -0.71 -19.04 19.30
C ASP A 279 -0.99 -17.53 19.28
N CYS A 280 -0.92 -16.88 20.45
CA CYS A 280 -1.07 -15.42 20.54
C CYS A 280 -0.01 -14.65 19.74
N THR A 281 1.22 -15.19 19.63
CA THR A 281 2.23 -14.62 18.74
C THR A 281 1.79 -14.72 17.29
N GLY A 282 1.21 -15.86 16.90
CA GLY A 282 0.64 -16.13 15.60
C GLY A 282 -0.47 -15.15 15.22
N ASP A 283 -1.38 -14.84 16.13
CA ASP A 283 -2.44 -13.85 15.87
C ASP A 283 -1.85 -12.47 15.52
N ASN A 284 -0.79 -12.08 16.23
CA ASN A 284 -0.13 -10.79 15.98
C ASN A 284 0.80 -10.86 14.74
N ALA A 285 1.43 -12.00 14.47
CA ALA A 285 2.45 -12.16 13.43
C ALA A 285 1.90 -12.64 12.08
N GLY A 286 0.71 -13.25 12.06
CA GLY A 286 0.03 -13.76 10.89
C GLY A 286 -1.23 -12.95 10.62
N ASP A 287 -2.19 -13.03 11.54
CA ASP A 287 -3.53 -12.44 11.35
C ASP A 287 -3.54 -10.90 11.40
N SER A 288 -2.48 -10.29 11.94
CA SER A 288 -2.28 -8.83 11.85
C SER A 288 -1.27 -8.41 10.79
N VAL A 289 -0.06 -8.97 10.80
CA VAL A 289 1.00 -8.58 9.86
C VAL A 289 0.64 -8.90 8.42
N GLY A 290 0.06 -10.07 8.17
CA GLY A 290 -0.34 -10.51 6.84
C GLY A 290 -1.29 -9.51 6.20
N PRO A 291 -2.47 -9.25 6.79
CA PRO A 291 -3.42 -8.26 6.26
C PRO A 291 -2.88 -6.83 6.20
N SER A 292 -1.98 -6.43 7.11
CA SER A 292 -1.38 -5.09 7.07
C SER A 292 -0.43 -4.92 5.88
N ALA A 293 0.42 -5.92 5.63
CA ALA A 293 1.35 -5.92 4.49
C ALA A 293 0.61 -6.11 3.16
N ASP A 294 -0.41 -6.97 3.14
CA ASP A 294 -1.34 -7.17 2.01
C ASP A 294 -2.09 -5.88 1.66
N GLY A 295 -2.59 -5.17 2.67
CA GLY A 295 -3.23 -3.86 2.46
C GLY A 295 -2.27 -2.83 1.88
N PHE A 296 -1.04 -2.76 2.38
CA PHE A 296 -0.01 -1.86 1.86
C PHE A 296 0.28 -2.15 0.37
N GLU A 297 0.49 -3.43 0.03
CA GLU A 297 0.71 -3.90 -1.33
C GLU A 297 -0.47 -3.61 -2.26
N THR A 298 -1.69 -3.91 -1.83
CA THR A 298 -2.87 -3.71 -2.66
C THR A 298 -3.07 -2.23 -2.97
N TYR A 299 -2.84 -1.33 -2.01
CA TYR A 299 -2.88 0.11 -2.26
C TYR A 299 -1.75 0.57 -3.20
N GLY A 300 -0.53 0.08 -3.03
CA GLY A 300 0.62 0.41 -3.86
C GLY A 300 0.48 -0.06 -5.30
N VAL A 301 0.30 -1.37 -5.49
CA VAL A 301 0.27 -2.04 -6.79
C VAL A 301 -0.94 -1.61 -7.62
N THR A 302 -2.12 -1.40 -7.01
CA THR A 302 -3.26 -0.85 -7.76
C THR A 302 -3.00 0.60 -8.20
N GLY A 303 -2.28 1.39 -7.39
CA GLY A 303 -1.83 2.72 -7.75
C GLY A 303 -0.88 2.69 -8.95
N VAL A 304 0.14 1.83 -8.92
CA VAL A 304 1.08 1.64 -10.02
C VAL A 304 0.37 1.18 -11.30
N ALA A 305 -0.54 0.21 -11.20
CA ALA A 305 -1.31 -0.28 -12.33
C ALA A 305 -2.18 0.82 -12.97
N LEU A 306 -2.81 1.69 -12.16
CA LEU A 306 -3.58 2.83 -12.67
C LEU A 306 -2.69 3.87 -13.36
N ILE A 307 -1.50 4.15 -12.82
CA ILE A 307 -0.51 5.05 -13.45
C ILE A 307 -0.09 4.49 -14.80
N THR A 308 0.30 3.20 -14.85
CA THR A 308 0.63 2.50 -16.10
C THR A 308 -0.51 2.61 -17.11
N PHE A 309 -1.73 2.28 -16.67
CA PHE A 309 -2.89 2.30 -17.54
C PHE A 309 -3.13 3.69 -18.13
N ILE A 310 -3.08 4.76 -17.32
CA ILE A 310 -3.26 6.14 -17.77
C ILE A 310 -2.20 6.52 -18.81
N LEU A 311 -0.93 6.22 -18.53
CA LEU A 311 0.17 6.59 -19.41
C LEU A 311 0.17 5.82 -20.74
N LEU A 312 -0.20 4.55 -20.75
CA LEU A 312 -0.25 3.73 -21.96
C LEU A 312 -1.54 3.95 -22.78
N ALA A 313 -2.68 4.09 -22.11
CA ALA A 313 -3.97 4.26 -22.78
C ALA A 313 -4.12 5.65 -23.41
N ILE A 314 -3.56 6.69 -22.79
CA ILE A 314 -3.62 8.06 -23.29
C ILE A 314 -2.33 8.34 -24.04
N ASN A 315 -2.35 8.10 -25.34
CA ASN A 315 -1.23 8.33 -26.23
C ASN A 315 -1.67 9.21 -27.41
N PRO A 316 -0.74 9.77 -28.20
CA PRO A 316 -1.08 10.67 -29.30
C PRO A 316 -2.08 10.06 -30.30
N GLN A 317 -2.02 8.73 -30.53
CA GLN A 317 -2.90 8.03 -31.45
C GLN A 317 -4.32 7.86 -30.88
N SER A 318 -4.44 7.49 -29.60
CA SER A 318 -5.75 7.30 -28.95
C SER A 318 -6.48 8.62 -28.79
N VAL A 319 -5.78 9.71 -28.47
CA VAL A 319 -6.38 11.05 -28.38
C VAL A 319 -6.74 11.60 -29.76
N LYS A 320 -5.91 11.35 -30.78
CA LYS A 320 -6.24 11.71 -32.18
C LYS A 320 -7.50 11.01 -32.66
N LEU A 321 -7.71 9.74 -32.28
CA LEU A 321 -8.91 8.98 -32.62
C LEU A 321 -10.17 9.56 -31.95
N LEU A 322 -10.06 10.08 -30.73
CA LEU A 322 -11.19 10.53 -29.91
C LEU A 322 -11.57 12.01 -30.11
N ALA A 323 -10.58 12.89 -30.27
CA ALA A 323 -10.76 14.34 -30.23
C ALA A 323 -10.29 15.08 -31.50
N GLY A 324 -9.79 14.34 -32.50
CA GLY A 324 -9.20 14.91 -33.72
C GLY A 324 -7.76 15.40 -33.50
N GLU A 325 -7.20 16.12 -34.48
CA GLU A 325 -5.86 16.71 -34.36
C GLU A 325 -5.87 17.93 -33.45
N VAL A 326 -5.86 17.69 -32.14
CA VAL A 326 -5.61 18.71 -31.12
C VAL A 326 -4.21 18.49 -30.57
N VAL A 327 -3.31 19.43 -30.86
CA VAL A 327 -1.93 19.43 -30.38
C VAL A 327 -1.94 19.51 -28.84
N ASP A 328 -1.10 18.67 -28.20
CA ASP A 328 -0.86 18.59 -26.74
C ASP A 328 -2.02 18.16 -25.84
N LEU A 329 -3.17 17.76 -26.38
CA LEU A 329 -4.32 17.31 -25.57
C LEU A 329 -4.02 16.04 -24.76
N HIS A 330 -3.18 15.15 -25.30
CA HIS A 330 -2.84 13.88 -24.64
C HIS A 330 -2.05 14.06 -23.34
N GLU A 331 -1.04 14.93 -23.34
CA GLU A 331 -0.27 15.23 -22.13
C GLU A 331 -1.14 15.89 -21.06
N VAL A 332 -2.03 16.80 -21.46
CA VAL A 332 -2.96 17.47 -20.53
C VAL A 332 -3.89 16.44 -19.86
N LEU A 333 -4.45 15.51 -20.64
CA LEU A 333 -5.31 14.45 -20.11
C LEU A 333 -4.54 13.48 -19.20
N GLN A 334 -3.31 13.11 -19.56
CA GLN A 334 -2.45 12.28 -18.71
C GLN A 334 -2.22 12.95 -17.35
N VAL A 335 -1.73 14.21 -17.35
CA VAL A 335 -1.47 14.97 -16.12
C VAL A 335 -2.74 15.12 -15.29
N GLN A 336 -3.86 15.45 -15.94
CA GLN A 336 -5.15 15.61 -15.27
C GLN A 336 -5.60 14.33 -14.56
N LEU A 337 -5.54 13.17 -15.23
CA LEU A 337 -5.95 11.91 -14.63
C LEU A 337 -4.96 11.41 -13.59
N LEU A 338 -3.65 11.61 -13.79
CA LEU A 338 -2.64 11.30 -12.79
C LEU A 338 -2.87 12.10 -11.51
N VAL A 339 -3.04 13.42 -11.59
CA VAL A 339 -3.33 14.22 -10.40
C VAL A 339 -4.67 13.82 -9.80
N TRP A 340 -5.68 13.54 -10.62
CA TRP A 340 -6.98 13.11 -10.13
C TRP A 340 -6.92 11.82 -9.30
N ILE A 341 -6.21 10.78 -9.74
CA ILE A 341 -6.10 9.53 -8.96
C ILE A 341 -5.44 9.78 -7.60
N PHE A 342 -4.38 10.61 -7.54
CA PHE A 342 -3.73 10.95 -6.27
C PHE A 342 -4.62 11.79 -5.38
N VAL A 343 -5.36 12.76 -5.93
CA VAL A 343 -6.34 13.55 -5.18
C VAL A 343 -7.44 12.65 -4.59
N MET A 344 -7.93 11.66 -5.35
CA MET A 344 -8.92 10.72 -4.84
C MET A 344 -8.38 9.91 -3.65
N ARG A 345 -7.13 9.44 -3.73
CA ARG A 345 -6.46 8.72 -2.63
C ARG A 345 -6.29 9.60 -1.39
N VAL A 346 -5.90 10.85 -1.58
CA VAL A 346 -5.80 11.84 -0.52
C VAL A 346 -7.17 12.09 0.14
N MET A 347 -8.23 12.20 -0.65
CA MET A 347 -9.59 12.36 -0.14
C MET A 347 -10.06 11.12 0.64
N MET A 348 -9.64 9.92 0.25
CA MET A 348 -9.92 8.69 1.01
C MET A 348 -9.27 8.74 2.41
N VAL A 349 -8.02 9.19 2.52
CA VAL A 349 -7.35 9.38 3.83
C VAL A 349 -8.13 10.36 4.71
N VAL A 350 -8.56 11.49 4.14
CA VAL A 350 -9.37 12.48 4.88
C VAL A 350 -10.71 11.88 5.30
N ALA A 351 -11.41 11.19 4.40
CA ALA A 351 -12.70 10.55 4.69
C ALA A 351 -12.57 9.48 5.79
N SER A 352 -11.52 8.67 5.77
CA SER A 352 -11.22 7.69 6.83
C SER A 352 -10.97 8.38 8.16
N GLY A 353 -10.21 9.49 8.18
CA GLY A 353 -10.00 10.29 9.38
C GLY A 353 -11.30 10.93 9.91
N VAL A 354 -12.15 11.48 9.04
CA VAL A 354 -13.45 12.05 9.45
C VAL A 354 -14.37 10.96 9.98
N SER A 355 -14.41 9.79 9.32
CA SER A 355 -15.22 8.65 9.77
C SER A 355 -14.82 8.19 11.18
N TYR A 356 -13.55 8.33 11.57
CA TYR A 356 -13.11 8.07 12.93
C TYR A 356 -13.79 8.98 13.95
N PHE A 357 -13.69 10.30 13.74
CA PHE A 357 -14.23 11.28 14.67
C PHE A 357 -15.75 11.20 14.80
N VAL A 358 -16.45 10.86 13.70
CA VAL A 358 -17.89 10.62 13.71
C VAL A 358 -18.28 9.34 14.47
N ASN A 359 -17.44 8.30 14.43
CA ASN A 359 -17.70 7.07 15.16
C ASN A 359 -17.32 7.15 16.65
N GLU A 360 -16.40 8.05 17.01
CA GLU A 360 -16.01 8.31 18.40
C GLU A 360 -16.97 9.27 19.14
N SER A 361 -17.65 10.17 18.42
CA SER A 361 -18.62 11.13 18.96
C SER A 361 -19.97 10.53 19.33
#